data_AF-A0A2D4WP52-F1
#
_entry.id   AF-A0A2D4WP52-F1
#
_cell.length_a   1.000
_cell.length_b   1.000
_cell.length_c   1.000
_cell.angle_alpha   90.00
_cell.angle_beta   90.00
_cell.angle_gamma   90.00
#
_symmetry.space_group_name_H-M   'P 1'
#
loop_
_entity.id
_entity.type
_entity.pdbx_description
1 polymer ?
#
loop_
_entity_poly.entity_id
_entity_poly.type
_entity_poly.pdbx_seq_one_letter_code
_entity_poly.pdbx_strand_id
1 'polypeptide(L)'
;MIQTVLACSLFMTASAFARQDATSEAPSLHEMMVLAMEESKPLPEHDRIRSLIGSWQYSMLMTMPGMPAMRGTGTSRGSELLGGRFIQFESTSTETPHVSNLHIFGYDGRKGRESYFVLGLDTLGQYYTDPHGSWDPDSASLQLVGEEMDAFTGTQQRFRQVYSFLTTNTITCEVFITKPGTDEEARMLTIVYERQPESVSAPVTVTGTTENERLVDLGVRSHGASKMTIPSHSMSDIESMDRASLQSSILQIMRARTLNDIEPQTRSSLDAQYDAAMSRIRSMRRGDTRTSGVRLQPPAPGLPAYSEADLKALDPAQARRALMEIATARRDPKLTPEERERLRILFREVYDQVQGMRKMRTSDLLDED
;
A
#
# COMPACT_ATOMS: atom_id res chain seq x y z
N MET A 1 71.23 -48.98 19.74
CA MET A 1 71.25 -47.57 19.30
C MET A 1 70.83 -47.55 17.84
N ILE A 2 69.61 -47.09 17.58
CA ILE A 2 68.78 -47.23 16.37
C ILE A 2 68.17 -45.83 16.20
N GLN A 3 68.06 -45.12 15.07
CA GLN A 3 68.16 -45.35 13.62
C GLN A 3 68.42 -43.94 13.00
N THR A 4 69.39 -43.78 12.10
CA THR A 4 69.27 -43.78 10.62
C THR A 4 68.49 -42.60 10.03
N VAL A 5 69.24 -41.77 9.31
CA VAL A 5 68.85 -40.54 8.61
C VAL A 5 68.82 -40.82 7.10
N LEU A 6 67.90 -40.15 6.40
CA LEU A 6 67.88 -39.82 4.97
C LEU A 6 67.80 -40.97 3.94
N ALA A 7 66.81 -40.93 3.06
CA ALA A 7 66.98 -40.28 1.74
C ALA A 7 65.79 -40.59 0.80
N CYS A 8 65.45 -39.58 0.02
CA CYS A 8 64.42 -39.52 -1.01
C CYS A 8 64.54 -40.60 -2.10
N SER A 9 63.40 -41.10 -2.60
CA SER A 9 62.87 -40.77 -3.95
C SER A 9 62.02 -41.90 -4.56
N LEU A 10 60.77 -41.55 -4.85
CA LEU A 10 59.96 -41.92 -6.03
C LEU A 10 59.83 -43.40 -6.44
N PHE A 11 58.64 -43.97 -6.26
CA PHE A 11 57.95 -44.70 -7.32
C PHE A 11 56.43 -44.51 -7.22
N MET A 12 55.84 -44.21 -8.38
CA MET A 12 54.44 -43.92 -8.64
C MET A 12 53.50 -45.04 -8.18
N THR A 13 52.53 -44.71 -7.34
CA THR A 13 51.25 -45.44 -7.30
C THR A 13 50.19 -44.51 -7.86
N ALA A 14 49.71 -44.83 -9.05
CA ALA A 14 48.55 -44.22 -9.66
C ALA A 14 47.32 -44.49 -8.79
N SER A 15 47.01 -43.57 -7.88
CA SER A 15 45.69 -43.53 -7.28
C SER A 15 44.74 -43.02 -8.35
N ALA A 16 44.00 -43.96 -8.93
CA ALA A 16 42.83 -43.69 -9.75
C ALA A 16 41.99 -42.62 -9.03
N PHE A 17 41.92 -41.43 -9.63
CA PHE A 17 40.80 -40.54 -9.38
C PHE A 17 39.56 -41.30 -9.85
N ALA A 18 38.90 -41.98 -8.92
CA ALA A 18 37.49 -42.28 -9.05
C ALA A 18 36.82 -40.92 -9.22
N ARG A 19 36.58 -40.58 -10.49
CA ARG A 19 35.70 -39.52 -10.92
C ARG A 19 34.34 -39.89 -10.33
N GLN A 20 34.06 -39.35 -9.15
CA GLN A 20 32.72 -39.34 -8.62
C GLN A 20 31.98 -38.35 -9.53
N ASP A 21 31.38 -38.89 -10.59
CA ASP A 21 30.35 -38.22 -11.36
C ASP A 21 29.15 -38.01 -10.41
N ALA A 22 29.29 -37.02 -9.53
CA ALA A 22 28.15 -36.36 -8.94
C ALA A 22 27.63 -35.41 -10.02
N THR A 23 26.93 -35.95 -11.02
CA THR A 23 25.88 -35.21 -11.68
C THR A 23 24.83 -34.92 -10.61
N SER A 24 25.03 -33.84 -9.86
CA SER A 24 23.94 -33.14 -9.20
C SER A 24 23.02 -32.66 -10.31
N GLU A 25 22.06 -33.49 -10.69
CA GLU A 25 21.00 -33.11 -11.61
C GLU A 25 20.34 -31.86 -11.02
N ALA A 26 20.37 -30.75 -11.77
CA ALA A 26 19.77 -29.50 -11.30
C ALA A 26 18.28 -29.76 -11.03
N PRO A 27 17.73 -29.28 -9.89
CA PRO A 27 16.34 -29.55 -9.55
C PRO A 27 15.42 -29.08 -10.68
N SER A 28 14.40 -29.88 -10.98
CA SER A 28 13.40 -29.54 -11.98
C SER A 28 12.68 -28.24 -11.60
N LEU A 29 12.15 -27.53 -12.60
CA LEU A 29 11.35 -26.32 -12.37
C LEU A 29 10.21 -26.55 -11.37
N HIS A 30 9.61 -27.75 -11.39
CA HIS A 30 8.56 -28.12 -10.46
C HIS A 30 9.08 -28.24 -9.03
N GLU A 31 10.21 -28.93 -8.82
CA GLU A 31 10.86 -29.05 -7.50
C GLU A 31 11.29 -27.69 -6.96
N MET A 32 11.85 -26.83 -7.81
CA MET A 32 12.20 -25.45 -7.44
C MET A 32 10.97 -24.65 -7.01
N MET A 33 9.83 -24.81 -7.69
CA MET A 33 8.60 -24.11 -7.35
C MET A 33 8.00 -24.63 -6.03
N VAL A 34 8.02 -25.95 -5.80
CA VAL A 34 7.57 -26.55 -4.53
C VAL A 34 8.44 -26.08 -3.37
N LEU A 35 9.77 -26.07 -3.54
CA LEU A 35 10.71 -25.57 -2.54
C LEU A 35 10.45 -24.08 -2.24
N ALA A 36 10.29 -23.26 -3.28
CA ALA A 36 9.99 -21.84 -3.11
C ALA A 36 8.65 -21.59 -2.40
N MET A 37 7.63 -22.42 -2.67
CA MET A 37 6.34 -22.34 -1.97
C MET A 37 6.48 -22.71 -0.49
N GLU A 38 7.25 -23.75 -0.16
CA GLU A 38 7.50 -24.16 1.22
C GLU A 38 8.28 -23.09 2.00
N GLU A 39 9.34 -22.54 1.41
CA GLU A 39 10.13 -21.45 2.01
C GLU A 39 9.34 -20.14 2.15
N SER A 40 8.26 -19.97 1.40
CA SER A 40 7.42 -18.76 1.43
C SER A 40 6.33 -18.77 2.51
N LYS A 41 6.16 -19.87 3.25
CA LYS A 41 5.17 -19.96 4.33
C LYS A 41 5.51 -19.00 5.48
N PRO A 42 4.50 -18.38 6.13
CA PRO A 42 4.74 -17.60 7.34
C PRO A 42 5.41 -18.46 8.42
N LEU A 43 6.58 -18.01 8.87
CA LEU A 43 7.28 -18.50 10.05
C LEU A 43 6.64 -17.98 11.37
N PRO A 44 6.84 -18.64 12.52
CA PRO A 44 6.34 -18.20 13.83
C PRO A 44 6.73 -16.77 14.20
N GLU A 45 7.85 -16.28 13.67
CA GLU A 45 8.33 -14.91 13.85
C GLU A 45 7.34 -13.87 13.30
N HIS A 46 6.60 -14.18 12.24
CA HIS A 46 5.58 -13.28 11.70
C HIS A 46 4.41 -13.09 12.68
N ASP A 47 4.13 -14.08 13.53
CA ASP A 47 3.04 -13.98 14.51
C ASP A 47 3.32 -12.91 15.57
N ARG A 48 4.60 -12.64 15.86
CA ARG A 48 5.02 -11.64 16.85
C ARG A 48 4.61 -10.21 16.48
N ILE A 49 4.61 -9.89 15.19
CA ILE A 49 4.24 -8.56 14.69
C ILE A 49 2.74 -8.45 14.37
N ARG A 50 1.98 -9.56 14.37
CA ARG A 50 0.52 -9.52 14.14
C ARG A 50 -0.24 -8.73 15.20
N SER A 51 0.33 -8.56 16.40
CA SER A 51 -0.26 -7.71 17.43
C SER A 51 -0.49 -6.28 16.97
N LEU A 52 0.23 -5.79 15.95
CA LEU A 52 0.05 -4.46 15.34
C LEU A 52 -1.26 -4.33 14.54
N ILE A 53 -1.87 -5.44 14.10
CA ILE A 53 -3.11 -5.42 13.32
C ILE A 53 -4.24 -4.82 14.16
N GLY A 54 -5.05 -3.98 13.53
CA GLY A 54 -6.21 -3.32 14.13
C GLY A 54 -6.07 -1.80 14.16
N SER A 55 -7.01 -1.15 14.85
CA SER A 55 -7.07 0.30 14.99
C SER A 55 -6.52 0.76 16.33
N TRP A 56 -5.78 1.85 16.32
CA TRP A 56 -5.07 2.39 17.48
C TRP A 56 -5.26 3.89 17.58
N GLN A 57 -5.31 4.40 18.79
CA GLN A 57 -4.97 5.79 19.09
C GLN A 57 -3.55 5.81 19.60
N TYR A 58 -2.80 6.85 19.27
CA TYR A 58 -1.49 7.04 19.84
C TYR A 58 -1.34 8.40 20.50
N SER A 59 -0.55 8.43 21.56
CA SER A 59 -0.02 9.64 22.18
C SER A 59 1.49 9.57 22.13
N MET A 60 2.15 10.67 21.77
CA MET A 60 3.60 10.75 21.68
C MET A 60 4.16 11.89 22.52
N LEU A 61 5.36 11.68 23.02
CA LEU A 61 6.22 12.66 23.64
C LEU A 61 7.57 12.66 22.92
N MET A 62 7.89 13.77 22.27
CA MET A 62 9.16 13.99 21.60
C MET A 62 10.02 14.95 22.43
N THR A 63 11.25 14.55 22.70
CA THR A 63 12.24 15.35 23.43
C THR A 63 13.46 15.51 22.54
N MET A 64 13.82 16.76 22.24
CA MET A 64 15.06 17.06 21.52
C MET A 64 16.00 17.88 22.39
N PRO A 65 17.33 17.72 22.28
CA PRO A 65 18.27 18.55 23.01
C PRO A 65 18.03 20.04 22.77
N GLY A 66 17.93 20.82 23.85
CA GLY A 66 17.75 22.28 23.78
C GLY A 66 16.35 22.78 23.43
N MET A 67 15.38 21.88 23.22
CA MET A 67 13.99 22.23 22.90
C MET A 67 13.03 21.77 24.01
N PRO A 68 11.93 22.49 24.28
CA PRO A 68 10.86 21.99 25.13
C PRO A 68 10.29 20.67 24.59
N ALA A 69 9.88 19.78 25.50
CA ALA A 69 9.24 18.53 25.10
C ALA A 69 7.93 18.82 24.34
N MET A 70 7.77 18.18 23.19
CA MET A 70 6.58 18.30 22.35
C MET A 70 5.69 17.08 22.54
N ARG A 71 4.39 17.31 22.60
CA ARG A 71 3.39 16.25 22.66
C ARG A 71 2.65 16.22 21.33
N GLY A 72 2.14 15.05 20.99
CA GLY A 72 1.26 14.89 19.84
C GLY A 72 0.34 13.71 20.04
N THR A 73 -0.75 13.70 19.30
CA THR A 73 -1.69 12.58 19.26
C THR A 73 -2.06 12.24 17.82
N GLY A 74 -2.57 11.04 17.62
CA GLY A 74 -3.07 10.63 16.31
C GLY A 74 -3.72 9.25 16.34
N THR A 75 -3.97 8.74 15.16
CA THR A 75 -4.51 7.39 14.96
C THR A 75 -3.56 6.56 14.13
N SER A 76 -3.60 5.25 14.34
CA SER A 76 -2.86 4.28 13.53
C SER A 76 -3.72 3.08 13.16
N ARG A 77 -3.42 2.46 12.02
CA ARG A 77 -4.09 1.25 11.55
C ARG A 77 -3.07 0.24 11.03
N GLY A 78 -3.06 -0.95 11.64
CA GLY A 78 -2.32 -2.10 11.15
C GLY A 78 -3.20 -3.01 10.29
N SER A 79 -2.69 -3.42 9.12
CA SER A 79 -3.35 -4.37 8.21
C SER A 79 -2.35 -5.40 7.69
N GLU A 80 -2.85 -6.62 7.44
CA GLU A 80 -2.03 -7.66 6.83
C GLU A 80 -1.75 -7.35 5.36
N LEU A 81 -0.52 -7.68 4.93
CA LEU A 81 -0.07 -7.53 3.57
C LEU A 81 0.54 -8.86 3.07
N LEU A 82 0.24 -9.20 1.81
CA LEU A 82 0.78 -10.37 1.10
C LEU A 82 0.62 -11.71 1.84
N GLY A 83 -0.55 -11.94 2.47
CA GLY A 83 -0.88 -13.19 3.14
C GLY A 83 -0.30 -13.31 4.56
N GLY A 84 -0.22 -12.18 5.28
CA GLY A 84 0.24 -12.15 6.68
C GLY A 84 1.75 -12.25 6.86
N ARG A 85 2.53 -12.01 5.79
CA ARG A 85 4.00 -11.97 5.82
C ARG A 85 4.55 -10.59 6.19
N PHE A 86 3.77 -9.55 5.88
CA PHE A 86 4.10 -8.18 6.25
C PHE A 86 2.89 -7.53 6.90
N ILE A 87 3.13 -6.56 7.77
CA ILE A 87 2.10 -5.71 8.34
C ILE A 87 2.33 -4.29 7.85
N GLN A 88 1.33 -3.72 7.17
CA GLN A 88 1.28 -2.31 6.85
C GLN A 88 0.70 -1.57 8.06
N PHE A 89 1.42 -0.60 8.60
CA PHE A 89 1.02 0.19 9.76
C PHE A 89 1.06 1.67 9.41
N GLU A 90 -0.11 2.24 9.16
CA GLU A 90 -0.29 3.63 8.79
C GLU A 90 -0.61 4.46 10.02
N SER A 91 -0.08 5.67 10.12
CA SER A 91 -0.36 6.59 11.23
C SER A 91 -0.54 8.02 10.73
N THR A 92 -1.50 8.74 11.29
CA THR A 92 -1.78 10.15 10.95
C THR A 92 -1.91 10.96 12.24
N SER A 93 -1.22 12.10 12.34
CA SER A 93 -1.38 13.01 13.48
C SER A 93 -2.71 13.76 13.41
N THR A 94 -3.31 14.03 14.57
CA THR A 94 -4.51 14.86 14.68
C THR A 94 -4.17 16.35 14.72
N GLU A 95 -2.93 16.69 15.07
CA GLU A 95 -2.46 18.06 15.14
C GLU A 95 -2.08 18.63 13.78
N THR A 96 -2.14 19.95 13.64
CA THR A 96 -1.78 20.68 12.42
C THR A 96 -0.37 21.26 12.57
N PRO A 97 0.54 21.05 11.59
CA PRO A 97 0.33 20.34 10.33
C PRO A 97 0.20 18.82 10.53
N HIS A 98 -0.65 18.20 9.71
CA HIS A 98 -0.81 16.75 9.73
C HIS A 98 0.46 16.06 9.23
N VAL A 99 0.93 15.10 10.01
CA VAL A 99 2.06 14.24 9.70
C VAL A 99 1.51 12.84 9.45
N SER A 100 1.86 12.27 8.31
CA SER A 100 1.52 10.88 7.98
C SER A 100 2.77 10.02 7.99
N ASN A 101 2.64 8.80 8.50
CA ASN A 101 3.70 7.80 8.53
C ASN A 101 3.15 6.49 7.98
N LEU A 102 4.01 5.75 7.28
CA LEU A 102 3.75 4.41 6.78
C LEU A 102 4.94 3.53 7.18
N HIS A 103 4.64 2.47 7.93
CA HIS A 103 5.61 1.44 8.25
C HIS A 103 5.20 0.11 7.62
N ILE A 104 6.16 -0.61 7.05
CA ILE A 104 5.99 -2.02 6.66
C ILE A 104 6.87 -2.87 7.57
N PHE A 105 6.23 -3.63 8.45
CA PHE A 105 6.92 -4.59 9.33
C PHE A 105 7.03 -5.93 8.63
N GLY A 106 8.18 -6.59 8.79
CA GLY A 106 8.40 -7.93 8.26
C GLY A 106 9.50 -8.69 8.98
N TYR A 107 9.66 -9.95 8.57
CA TYR A 107 10.75 -10.82 9.00
C TYR A 107 11.40 -11.45 7.77
N ASP A 108 12.72 -11.32 7.66
CA ASP A 108 13.52 -11.96 6.62
C ASP A 108 13.94 -13.35 7.12
N GLY A 109 13.24 -14.40 6.70
CA GLY A 109 13.53 -15.77 7.11
C GLY A 109 14.61 -16.48 6.29
N ARG A 110 15.29 -15.77 5.38
CA ARG A 110 16.34 -16.38 4.55
C ARG A 110 17.54 -16.74 5.40
N LYS A 111 18.11 -17.91 5.15
CA LYS A 111 19.28 -18.40 5.88
C LYS A 111 20.44 -17.39 5.83
N GLY A 112 20.94 -16.97 6.99
CA GLY A 112 21.98 -15.96 7.15
C GLY A 112 21.50 -14.51 7.11
N ARG A 113 20.19 -14.27 7.04
CA ARG A 113 19.54 -12.94 7.06
C ARG A 113 18.37 -12.87 8.04
N GLU A 114 18.27 -13.83 8.95
CA GLU A 114 17.23 -13.97 9.96
C GLU A 114 17.11 -12.70 10.82
N SER A 115 16.18 -11.82 10.46
CA SER A 115 16.02 -10.53 11.11
C SER A 115 14.63 -9.97 10.87
N TYR A 116 14.07 -9.34 11.89
CA TYR A 116 12.98 -8.40 11.69
C TYR A 116 13.48 -7.16 10.98
N PHE A 117 12.59 -6.50 10.27
CA PHE A 117 12.86 -5.22 9.64
C PHE A 117 11.60 -4.36 9.64
N VAL A 118 11.81 -3.04 9.55
CA VAL A 118 10.76 -2.07 9.29
C VAL A 118 11.19 -1.21 8.13
N LEU A 119 10.33 -1.01 7.14
CA LEU A 119 10.49 0.07 6.16
C LEU A 119 9.62 1.24 6.59
N GLY A 120 10.23 2.36 6.95
CA GLY A 120 9.54 3.58 7.39
C GLY A 120 9.56 4.67 6.33
N LEU A 121 8.41 5.31 6.13
CA LEU A 121 8.19 6.46 5.27
C LEU A 121 7.35 7.49 6.04
N ASP A 122 7.67 8.76 5.90
CA ASP A 122 6.93 9.84 6.55
C ASP A 122 6.80 11.08 5.64
N THR A 123 5.99 12.04 6.08
CA THR A 123 5.84 13.35 5.41
C THR A 123 6.77 14.42 5.96
N LEU A 124 7.69 14.06 6.87
CA LEU A 124 8.66 14.98 7.48
C LEU A 124 9.95 15.06 6.65
N GLY A 125 10.21 14.08 5.79
CA GLY A 125 11.40 14.05 4.95
C GLY A 125 11.20 13.51 3.54
N GLN A 126 12.31 13.49 2.79
CA GLN A 126 12.43 12.86 1.47
C GLN A 126 13.34 11.62 1.58
N TYR A 127 13.16 10.84 2.62
CA TYR A 127 13.96 9.65 2.92
C TYR A 127 13.05 8.48 3.29
N TYR A 128 13.67 7.30 3.41
CA TYR A 128 13.07 6.15 4.06
C TYR A 128 14.03 5.66 5.16
N THR A 129 13.50 4.93 6.12
CA THR A 129 14.30 4.22 7.13
C THR A 129 14.11 2.72 6.97
N ASP A 130 15.15 1.95 7.23
CA ASP A 130 15.15 0.49 7.12
C ASP A 130 15.80 -0.20 8.34
N PRO A 131 15.36 0.08 9.57
CA PRO A 131 16.00 -0.52 10.73
C PRO A 131 15.73 -2.03 10.81
N HIS A 132 16.74 -2.76 11.27
CA HIS A 132 16.77 -4.22 11.39
C HIS A 132 17.03 -4.66 12.82
N GLY A 133 16.54 -5.84 13.20
CA GLY A 133 16.92 -6.43 14.46
C GLY A 133 16.13 -7.66 14.86
N SER A 134 15.92 -7.84 16.16
CA SER A 134 15.50 -9.11 16.74
C SER A 134 14.42 -8.95 17.80
N TRP A 135 13.72 -10.05 18.05
CA TRP A 135 12.76 -10.15 19.14
C TRP A 135 13.48 -10.51 20.44
N ASP A 136 13.26 -9.73 21.50
CA ASP A 136 13.66 -10.05 22.86
C ASP A 136 12.49 -10.74 23.60
N PRO A 137 12.62 -12.03 23.94
CA PRO A 137 11.56 -12.76 24.64
C PRO A 137 11.35 -12.31 26.08
N ASP A 138 12.39 -11.80 26.76
CA ASP A 138 12.32 -11.47 28.19
C ASP A 138 11.51 -10.19 28.43
N SER A 139 11.65 -9.23 27.52
CA SER A 139 10.91 -7.96 27.54
C SER A 139 9.68 -7.94 26.64
N ALA A 140 9.43 -9.03 25.90
CA ALA A 140 8.39 -9.11 24.86
C ALA A 140 8.44 -7.89 23.91
N SER A 141 9.64 -7.59 23.42
CA SER A 141 9.89 -6.41 22.60
C SER A 141 10.61 -6.72 21.30
N LEU A 142 10.34 -5.91 20.29
CA LEU A 142 11.07 -5.90 19.03
C LEU A 142 12.11 -4.77 19.07
N GLN A 143 13.37 -5.15 19.01
CA GLN A 143 14.54 -4.26 19.08
C GLN A 143 15.09 -4.08 17.67
N LEU A 144 15.01 -2.86 17.13
CA LEU A 144 15.44 -2.53 15.78
C LEU A 144 16.51 -1.44 15.84
N VAL A 145 17.52 -1.55 15.00
CA VAL A 145 18.61 -0.57 14.87
C VAL A 145 18.70 -0.14 13.42
N GLY A 146 18.85 1.16 13.21
CA GLY A 146 19.10 1.73 11.90
C GLY A 146 20.13 2.84 11.96
N GLU A 147 20.55 3.28 10.78
CA GLU A 147 21.43 4.43 10.60
C GLU A 147 20.75 5.40 9.64
N GLU A 148 20.78 6.68 9.97
CA GLU A 148 20.24 7.74 9.12
C GLU A 148 21.26 8.88 9.00
N MET A 149 21.14 9.67 7.94
CA MET A 149 21.92 10.89 7.81
C MET A 149 21.14 12.02 8.50
N ASP A 150 21.69 12.58 9.57
CA ASP A 150 21.07 13.72 10.23
C ASP A 150 21.07 14.93 9.29
N ALA A 151 19.88 15.43 8.95
CA ALA A 151 19.71 16.48 7.95
C ALA A 151 20.31 17.84 8.38
N PHE A 152 20.52 18.05 9.69
CA PHE A 152 21.04 19.31 10.22
C PHE A 152 22.57 19.36 10.23
N THR A 153 23.21 18.27 10.64
CA THR A 153 24.67 18.15 10.79
C THR A 153 25.33 17.52 9.57
N GLY A 154 24.57 16.81 8.73
CA GLY A 154 25.10 16.02 7.62
C GLY A 154 25.96 14.83 8.08
N THR A 155 25.81 14.41 9.34
CA THR A 155 26.56 13.28 9.91
C THR A 155 25.67 12.06 10.03
N GLN A 156 26.28 10.89 9.83
CA GLN A 156 25.57 9.63 10.03
C GLN A 156 25.32 9.42 11.52
N GLN A 157 24.08 9.09 11.86
CA GLN A 157 23.61 8.90 13.21
C GLN A 157 22.90 7.56 13.33
N ARG A 158 23.26 6.80 14.36
CA ARG A 158 22.61 5.53 14.68
C ARG A 158 21.40 5.77 15.57
N PHE A 159 20.31 5.10 15.28
CA PHE A 159 19.11 5.10 16.10
C PHE A 159 18.67 3.68 16.43
N ARG A 160 17.91 3.54 17.51
CA ARG A 160 17.33 2.29 17.97
C ARG A 160 15.86 2.50 18.28
N GLN A 161 15.01 1.64 17.75
CA GLN A 161 13.58 1.61 18.00
C GLN A 161 13.23 0.37 18.82
N VAL A 162 12.40 0.56 19.84
CA VAL A 162 11.95 -0.52 20.73
C VAL A 162 10.44 -0.55 20.72
N TYR A 163 9.86 -1.57 20.10
CA TYR A 163 8.43 -1.82 20.17
C TYR A 163 8.15 -2.83 21.28
N SER A 164 7.55 -2.40 22.39
CA SER A 164 7.18 -3.30 23.48
C SER A 164 5.70 -3.65 23.42
N PHE A 165 5.40 -4.94 23.41
CA PHE A 165 4.05 -5.49 23.29
C PHE A 165 3.51 -5.84 24.68
N LEU A 166 3.29 -4.80 25.48
CA LEU A 166 2.97 -4.92 26.91
C LEU A 166 1.68 -5.72 27.16
N THR A 167 0.64 -5.45 26.35
CA THR A 167 -0.62 -6.18 26.38
C THR A 167 -1.20 -6.25 24.96
N THR A 168 -2.27 -7.03 24.77
CA THR A 168 -3.04 -7.05 23.51
C THR A 168 -3.55 -5.66 23.09
N ASN A 169 -3.73 -4.75 24.06
CA ASN A 169 -4.35 -3.44 23.85
C ASN A 169 -3.36 -2.27 24.02
N THR A 170 -2.10 -2.55 24.33
CA THR A 170 -1.10 -1.51 24.60
C THR A 170 0.23 -1.89 23.98
N ILE A 171 0.67 -1.07 23.03
CA ILE A 171 2.00 -1.15 22.42
C ILE A 171 2.73 0.15 22.73
N THR A 172 4.02 0.09 23.01
CA THR A 172 4.86 1.28 23.12
C THR A 172 5.94 1.24 22.06
N CYS A 173 6.31 2.41 21.53
CA CYS A 173 7.49 2.57 20.69
C CYS A 173 8.39 3.62 21.33
N GLU A 174 9.63 3.25 21.62
CA GLU A 174 10.66 4.18 22.09
C GLU A 174 11.76 4.29 21.05
N VAL A 175 12.14 5.52 20.71
CA VAL A 175 13.25 5.80 19.79
C VAL A 175 14.38 6.45 20.56
N PHE A 176 15.55 5.83 20.45
CA PHE A 176 16.81 6.28 21.02
C PHE A 176 17.73 6.70 19.88
N ILE A 177 18.42 7.81 20.07
CA ILE A 177 19.46 8.29 19.16
C ILE A 177 20.80 8.20 19.86
N THR A 178 21.80 7.66 19.18
CA THR A 178 23.19 7.66 19.66
C THR A 178 23.81 9.03 19.39
N LYS A 179 24.39 9.66 20.42
CA LYS A 179 25.05 10.96 20.23
C LYS A 179 26.29 10.80 19.35
N PRO A 180 26.53 11.70 18.37
CA PRO A 180 27.68 11.61 17.48
C PRO A 180 29.01 11.49 18.24
N GLY A 181 29.82 10.50 17.85
CA GLY A 181 31.15 10.26 18.42
C GLY A 181 31.18 9.62 19.81
N THR A 182 30.05 9.11 20.31
CA THR A 182 29.96 8.41 21.60
C THR A 182 29.06 7.17 21.48
N ASP A 183 29.08 6.30 22.48
CA ASP A 183 28.13 5.19 22.62
C ASP A 183 26.91 5.56 23.51
N GLU A 184 26.76 6.84 23.86
CA GLU A 184 25.66 7.30 24.70
C GLU A 184 24.37 7.47 23.89
N GLU A 185 23.31 6.80 24.31
CA GLU A 185 21.97 6.96 23.75
C GLU A 185 21.14 7.99 24.52
N ALA A 186 20.39 8.80 23.78
CA ALA A 186 19.35 9.68 24.32
C ALA A 186 17.98 9.25 23.77
N ARG A 187 17.00 9.07 24.66
CA ARG A 187 15.62 8.80 24.26
C ARG A 187 14.99 10.07 23.68
N MET A 188 14.61 10.00 22.42
CA MET A 188 14.09 11.13 21.65
C MET A 188 12.58 11.08 21.49
N LEU A 189 12.00 9.88 21.40
CA LEU A 189 10.58 9.72 21.17
C LEU A 189 10.03 8.59 22.04
N THR A 190 8.86 8.82 22.63
CA THR A 190 8.04 7.78 23.25
C THR A 190 6.65 7.88 22.66
N ILE A 191 6.15 6.79 22.09
CA ILE A 191 4.81 6.66 21.57
C ILE A 191 4.10 5.56 22.37
N VAL A 192 2.89 5.83 22.82
CA VAL A 192 1.99 4.85 23.43
C VAL A 192 0.81 4.68 22.50
N TYR A 193 0.61 3.45 22.03
CA TYR A 193 -0.53 3.02 21.23
C TYR A 193 -1.53 2.30 22.13
N GLU A 194 -2.76 2.77 22.11
CA GLU A 194 -3.89 2.15 22.78
C GLU A 194 -4.89 1.63 21.75
N ARG A 195 -5.22 0.34 21.84
CA ARG A 195 -6.13 -0.29 20.90
C ARG A 195 -7.50 0.37 21.00
N GLN A 196 -8.03 0.81 19.87
CA GLN A 196 -9.41 1.22 19.81
C GLN A 196 -10.30 -0.01 19.88
N PRO A 197 -11.37 0.00 20.69
CA PRO A 197 -12.36 -1.06 20.63
C PRO A 197 -12.85 -1.11 19.18
N GLU A 198 -12.59 -2.24 18.53
CA GLU A 198 -13.15 -2.52 17.23
C GLU A 198 -14.66 -2.35 17.41
N SER A 199 -15.26 -1.44 16.66
CA SER A 199 -16.71 -1.34 16.64
C SER A 199 -17.21 -2.66 16.04
N VAL A 200 -17.59 -3.57 16.93
CA VAL A 200 -17.99 -4.92 16.57
C VAL A 200 -19.32 -4.82 15.82
N SER A 201 -19.26 -4.66 14.51
CA SER A 201 -20.23 -5.29 13.64
C SER A 201 -19.58 -6.58 13.14
N ALA A 202 -20.03 -7.71 13.69
CA ALA A 202 -19.48 -9.02 13.33
C ALA A 202 -19.48 -9.19 11.79
N PRO A 203 -18.38 -9.65 11.17
CA PRO A 203 -18.34 -9.84 9.73
C PRO A 203 -19.41 -10.85 9.32
N VAL A 204 -20.31 -10.44 8.43
CA VAL A 204 -21.29 -11.37 7.85
C VAL A 204 -20.53 -12.17 6.79
N THR A 205 -20.31 -13.46 7.09
CA THR A 205 -19.74 -14.37 6.09
C THR A 205 -20.82 -14.65 5.04
N VAL A 206 -20.66 -14.11 3.84
CA VAL A 206 -21.58 -14.40 2.73
C VAL A 206 -21.01 -15.55 1.93
N THR A 207 -21.76 -16.63 1.87
CA THR A 207 -21.43 -17.76 1.01
C THR A 207 -22.30 -17.65 -0.23
N GLY A 208 -21.69 -17.64 -1.42
CA GLY A 208 -22.42 -17.59 -2.68
C GLY A 208 -21.61 -18.19 -3.81
N THR A 209 -22.28 -18.60 -4.89
CA THR A 209 -21.62 -19.09 -6.09
C THR A 209 -21.37 -17.94 -7.06
N THR A 210 -20.24 -18.00 -7.77
CA THR A 210 -19.92 -17.13 -8.91
C THR A 210 -20.09 -17.90 -10.21
N GLU A 211 -21.12 -18.74 -10.31
CA GLU A 211 -21.37 -19.46 -11.56
C GLU A 211 -21.85 -18.47 -12.61
N ASN A 212 -21.01 -18.33 -13.63
CA ASN A 212 -21.29 -17.53 -14.81
C ASN A 212 -21.64 -18.52 -15.92
N GLU A 213 -22.92 -18.64 -16.27
CA GLU A 213 -23.43 -19.61 -17.25
C GLU A 213 -22.65 -19.55 -18.58
N ARG A 214 -22.18 -18.36 -18.97
CA ARG A 214 -21.35 -18.14 -20.18
C ARG A 214 -19.97 -18.79 -20.14
N LEU A 215 -19.39 -19.01 -18.96
CA LEU A 215 -18.08 -19.66 -18.79
C LEU A 215 -18.19 -21.19 -18.71
N VAL A 216 -19.36 -21.68 -18.27
CA VAL A 216 -19.70 -23.12 -18.25
C VAL A 216 -19.82 -23.66 -19.68
N ASP A 217 -20.45 -22.90 -20.57
CA ASP A 217 -20.55 -23.22 -22.01
C ASP A 217 -19.19 -23.28 -22.72
N LEU A 218 -18.15 -22.64 -22.15
CA LEU A 218 -16.77 -22.66 -22.66
C LEU A 218 -15.89 -23.76 -22.01
N GLY A 219 -16.46 -24.64 -21.20
CA GLY A 219 -15.74 -25.78 -20.60
C GLY A 219 -14.82 -25.41 -19.44
N VAL A 220 -14.89 -24.19 -18.92
CA VAL A 220 -14.11 -23.76 -17.76
C VAL A 220 -14.80 -24.29 -16.50
N ARG A 221 -14.18 -25.28 -15.83
CA ARG A 221 -14.68 -25.78 -14.54
C ARG A 221 -14.60 -24.67 -13.49
N SER A 222 -15.77 -24.24 -12.98
CA SER A 222 -15.83 -23.36 -11.82
C SER A 222 -15.20 -24.08 -10.62
N HIS A 223 -14.30 -23.40 -9.91
CA HIS A 223 -13.92 -23.85 -8.58
C HIS A 223 -15.13 -23.55 -7.67
N GLY A 224 -15.58 -24.56 -6.93
CA GLY A 224 -16.82 -24.50 -6.14
C GLY A 224 -16.90 -23.33 -5.17
N ALA A 225 -18.12 -23.08 -4.67
CA ALA A 225 -18.52 -22.06 -3.69
C ALA A 225 -17.38 -21.14 -3.18
N SER A 226 -17.31 -19.92 -3.72
CA SER A 226 -16.43 -18.89 -3.16
C SER A 226 -17.00 -18.40 -1.82
N LYS A 227 -16.38 -18.82 -0.71
CA LYS A 227 -16.61 -18.18 0.59
C LYS A 227 -15.97 -16.79 0.54
N MET A 228 -16.79 -15.75 0.52
CA MET A 228 -16.33 -14.37 0.57
C MET A 228 -16.72 -13.78 1.92
N THR A 229 -15.72 -13.49 2.76
CA THR A 229 -15.95 -12.74 3.98
C THR A 229 -16.13 -11.27 3.61
N ILE A 230 -17.32 -10.72 3.85
CA ILE A 230 -17.57 -9.29 3.67
C ILE A 230 -17.60 -8.66 5.07
N PRO A 231 -16.85 -7.57 5.28
CA PRO A 231 -17.00 -6.84 6.52
C PRO A 231 -18.42 -6.27 6.57
N SER A 232 -19.15 -6.64 7.61
CA SER A 232 -20.35 -5.90 7.96
C SER A 232 -19.91 -4.57 8.54
N HIS A 233 -20.58 -3.50 8.18
CA HIS A 233 -20.38 -2.20 8.79
C HIS A 233 -21.68 -1.77 9.47
N SER A 234 -21.60 -1.40 10.74
CA SER A 234 -22.69 -0.70 11.39
C SER A 234 -22.82 0.72 10.81
N MET A 235 -23.96 1.36 11.03
CA MET A 235 -24.18 2.74 10.57
C MET A 235 -23.14 3.70 11.17
N SER A 236 -22.78 3.51 12.45
CA SER A 236 -21.73 4.28 13.11
C SER A 236 -20.35 4.06 12.49
N ASP A 237 -20.06 2.83 12.02
CA ASP A 237 -18.78 2.53 11.35
C ASP A 237 -18.68 3.33 10.06
N ILE A 238 -19.73 3.27 9.25
CA ILE A 238 -19.83 4.00 7.97
C ILE A 238 -19.70 5.52 8.18
N GLU A 239 -20.28 6.06 9.25
CA GLU A 239 -20.19 7.49 9.55
C GLU A 239 -18.76 7.93 9.93
N SER A 240 -18.03 7.06 10.64
CA SER A 240 -16.67 7.30 11.13
C SER A 240 -15.56 7.05 10.09
N MET A 241 -15.85 6.30 9.02
CA MET A 241 -14.87 5.97 8.00
C MET A 241 -14.36 7.19 7.24
N ASP A 242 -13.06 7.18 6.92
CA ASP A 242 -12.47 8.10 5.94
C ASP A 242 -12.93 7.77 4.51
N ARG A 243 -12.59 8.66 3.56
CA ARG A 243 -13.02 8.54 2.16
C ARG A 243 -12.48 7.29 1.46
N ALA A 244 -11.23 6.89 1.72
CA ALA A 244 -10.61 5.74 1.08
C ALA A 244 -11.21 4.43 1.65
N SER A 245 -11.39 4.36 2.96
CA SER A 245 -12.09 3.28 3.65
C SER A 245 -13.52 3.11 3.12
N LEU A 246 -14.28 4.20 2.96
CA LEU A 246 -15.62 4.17 2.36
C LEU A 246 -15.62 3.64 0.92
N GLN A 247 -14.66 4.06 0.09
CA GLN A 247 -14.55 3.60 -1.30
C GLN A 247 -14.26 2.10 -1.37
N SER A 248 -13.36 1.60 -0.52
CA SER A 248 -13.05 0.18 -0.40
C SER A 248 -14.26 -0.63 0.04
N SER A 249 -14.95 -0.20 1.09
CA SER A 249 -16.18 -0.84 1.59
C SER A 249 -17.28 -0.88 0.52
N ILE A 250 -17.48 0.19 -0.24
CA ILE A 250 -18.46 0.22 -1.35
C ILE A 250 -18.13 -0.83 -2.41
N LEU A 251 -16.86 -0.96 -2.81
CA LEU A 251 -16.46 -1.97 -3.80
C LEU A 251 -16.66 -3.40 -3.29
N GLN A 252 -16.36 -3.66 -2.02
CA GLN A 252 -16.59 -4.96 -1.40
C GLN A 252 -18.08 -5.30 -1.32
N ILE A 253 -18.93 -4.35 -0.92
CA ILE A 253 -20.39 -4.51 -0.91
C ILE A 253 -20.93 -4.71 -2.33
N MET A 254 -20.44 -3.97 -3.33
CA MET A 254 -20.84 -4.16 -4.72
C MET A 254 -20.49 -5.56 -5.23
N ARG A 255 -19.28 -6.05 -4.93
CA ARG A 255 -18.86 -7.40 -5.30
C ARG A 255 -19.71 -8.47 -4.61
N ALA A 256 -20.02 -8.28 -3.32
CA ALA A 256 -20.93 -9.16 -2.59
C ALA A 256 -22.29 -9.28 -3.29
N ARG A 257 -22.89 -8.15 -3.69
CA ARG A 257 -24.21 -8.09 -4.34
C ARG A 257 -24.28 -8.79 -5.70
N THR A 258 -23.14 -9.13 -6.31
CA THR A 258 -23.08 -9.88 -7.58
C THR A 258 -23.12 -11.40 -7.42
N LEU A 259 -23.14 -11.92 -6.18
CA LEU A 259 -23.31 -13.34 -5.93
C LEU A 259 -24.78 -13.76 -6.16
N ASN A 260 -24.98 -14.92 -6.78
CA ASN A 260 -26.31 -15.39 -7.17
C ASN A 260 -27.13 -15.93 -5.98
N ASP A 261 -26.47 -16.56 -5.01
CA ASP A 261 -27.11 -17.33 -3.93
C ASP A 261 -27.02 -16.65 -2.55
N ILE A 262 -27.27 -15.34 -2.47
CA ILE A 262 -27.25 -14.60 -1.20
C ILE A 262 -28.61 -14.72 -0.51
N GLU A 263 -28.60 -15.04 0.79
CA GLU A 263 -29.81 -15.02 1.61
C GLU A 263 -30.51 -13.64 1.57
N PRO A 264 -31.85 -13.56 1.43
CA PRO A 264 -32.57 -12.29 1.28
C PRO A 264 -32.30 -11.27 2.39
N GLN A 265 -32.13 -11.72 3.63
CA GLN A 265 -31.82 -10.85 4.78
C GLN A 265 -30.43 -10.23 4.64
N THR A 266 -29.45 -11.03 4.23
CA THR A 266 -28.08 -10.58 3.95
C THR A 266 -28.05 -9.58 2.80
N ARG A 267 -28.83 -9.83 1.74
CA ARG A 267 -28.96 -8.89 0.62
C ARG A 267 -29.52 -7.54 1.06
N SER A 268 -30.59 -7.55 1.87
CA SER A 268 -31.19 -6.33 2.41
C SER A 268 -30.23 -5.56 3.33
N SER A 269 -29.43 -6.27 4.13
CA SER A 269 -28.37 -5.66 4.96
C SER A 269 -27.28 -4.99 4.10
N LEU A 270 -26.81 -5.66 3.05
CA LEU A 270 -25.82 -5.12 2.12
C LEU A 270 -26.35 -3.89 1.37
N ASP A 271 -27.62 -3.89 0.97
CA ASP A 271 -28.26 -2.73 0.33
C ASP A 271 -28.32 -1.53 1.29
N ALA A 272 -28.69 -1.75 2.55
CA ALA A 272 -28.71 -0.69 3.57
C ALA A 272 -27.32 -0.11 3.85
N GLN A 273 -26.29 -0.96 3.93
CA GLN A 273 -24.89 -0.53 4.10
C GLN A 273 -24.38 0.25 2.87
N TYR A 274 -24.72 -0.21 1.67
CA TYR A 274 -24.37 0.49 0.43
C TYR A 274 -24.98 1.90 0.39
N ASP A 275 -26.26 2.02 0.71
CA ASP A 275 -26.97 3.30 0.70
C ASP A 275 -26.40 4.28 1.73
N ALA A 276 -26.08 3.79 2.92
CA ALA A 276 -25.42 4.57 3.97
C ALA A 276 -24.03 5.06 3.54
N ALA A 277 -23.19 4.17 2.99
CA ALA A 277 -21.85 4.53 2.52
C ALA A 277 -21.89 5.54 1.35
N MET A 278 -22.81 5.36 0.41
CA MET A 278 -23.04 6.29 -0.70
C MET A 278 -23.61 7.63 -0.23
N SER A 279 -24.47 7.63 0.80
CA SER A 279 -24.94 8.86 1.44
C SER A 279 -23.78 9.61 2.10
N ARG A 280 -22.92 8.90 2.83
CA ARG A 280 -21.74 9.48 3.49
C ARG A 280 -20.74 10.08 2.49
N ILE A 281 -20.37 9.35 1.44
CA ILE A 281 -19.50 9.89 0.37
C ILE A 281 -20.10 11.15 -0.28
N ARG A 282 -21.41 11.17 -0.52
CA ARG A 282 -22.09 12.35 -1.07
C ARG A 282 -22.09 13.51 -0.07
N SER A 283 -22.22 13.25 1.22
CA SER A 283 -22.14 14.27 2.27
C SER A 283 -20.75 14.89 2.39
N MET A 284 -19.68 14.07 2.31
CA MET A 284 -18.29 14.54 2.32
C MET A 284 -18.01 15.49 1.14
N ARG A 285 -18.56 15.16 -0.04
CA ARG A 285 -18.45 16.02 -1.24
C ARG A 285 -19.16 17.37 -1.10
N ARG A 286 -20.14 17.51 -0.19
CA ARG A 286 -20.82 18.78 0.12
C ARG A 286 -20.16 19.52 1.29
N GLY A 287 -19.50 18.81 2.20
CA GLY A 287 -18.81 19.36 3.37
C GLY A 287 -17.59 20.22 3.02
N ASP A 288 -16.85 19.85 1.97
CA ASP A 288 -15.67 20.59 1.48
C ASP A 288 -16.00 21.96 0.85
N THR A 289 -17.27 22.32 0.72
CA THR A 289 -17.69 23.58 0.08
C THR A 289 -18.22 24.65 1.04
N ARG A 290 -18.16 24.44 2.37
CA ARG A 290 -18.71 25.42 3.35
C ARG A 290 -17.69 26.18 4.21
N THR A 291 -16.41 25.87 4.12
CA THR A 291 -15.35 26.57 4.87
C THR A 291 -14.27 27.10 3.93
N SER A 292 -14.65 27.97 3.01
CA SER A 292 -13.80 29.03 2.45
C SER A 292 -14.66 29.92 1.57
N GLY A 293 -14.52 31.23 1.76
CA GLY A 293 -15.38 32.27 1.23
C GLY A 293 -15.62 32.20 -0.28
N VAL A 294 -16.75 32.81 -0.68
CA VAL A 294 -17.05 33.31 -2.02
C VAL A 294 -16.23 32.63 -3.13
N ARG A 295 -16.66 31.44 -3.56
CA ARG A 295 -16.25 30.95 -4.87
C ARG A 295 -16.95 31.83 -5.91
N LEU A 296 -16.25 32.87 -6.33
CA LEU A 296 -16.27 33.24 -7.75
C LEU A 296 -15.84 31.97 -8.49
N GLN A 297 -16.81 31.18 -8.92
CA GLN A 297 -16.60 30.28 -10.04
C GLN A 297 -15.99 31.18 -11.13
N PRO A 298 -14.75 30.92 -11.61
CA PRO A 298 -14.27 31.65 -12.77
C PRO A 298 -15.37 31.49 -13.82
N PRO A 299 -15.86 32.59 -14.42
CA PRO A 299 -16.94 32.51 -15.39
C PRO A 299 -16.58 31.41 -16.38
N ALA A 300 -17.55 30.53 -16.67
CA ALA A 300 -17.34 29.47 -17.64
C ALA A 300 -16.66 30.11 -18.86
N PRO A 301 -15.49 29.60 -19.32
CA PRO A 301 -14.90 30.13 -20.53
C PRO A 301 -15.99 30.12 -21.58
N GLY A 302 -16.20 31.28 -22.23
CA GLY A 302 -17.25 31.43 -23.23
C GLY A 302 -17.17 30.28 -24.24
N LEU A 303 -18.32 29.93 -24.84
CA LEU A 303 -18.42 28.83 -25.80
C LEU A 303 -17.19 28.82 -26.72
N PRO A 304 -16.38 27.74 -26.72
CA PRO A 304 -15.15 27.71 -27.48
C PRO A 304 -15.45 27.94 -28.96
N ALA A 305 -14.98 29.07 -29.46
CA ALA A 305 -15.18 29.50 -30.84
C ALA A 305 -14.00 29.03 -31.70
N TYR A 306 -13.86 27.73 -31.87
CA TYR A 306 -12.93 27.20 -32.86
C TYR A 306 -13.60 27.21 -34.23
N SER A 307 -12.99 27.86 -35.21
CA SER A 307 -13.36 27.64 -36.61
C SER A 307 -12.77 26.32 -37.11
N GLU A 308 -13.32 25.77 -38.20
CA GLU A 308 -12.78 24.54 -38.82
C GLU A 308 -11.31 24.70 -39.26
N ALA A 309 -10.91 25.92 -39.63
CA ALA A 309 -9.53 26.26 -39.97
C ALA A 309 -8.61 26.25 -38.74
N ASP A 310 -9.09 26.76 -37.60
CA ASP A 310 -8.33 26.77 -36.35
C ASP A 310 -8.08 25.35 -35.85
N LEU A 311 -9.09 24.47 -35.94
CA LEU A 311 -8.97 23.08 -35.52
C LEU A 311 -7.89 22.34 -36.32
N LYS A 312 -7.87 22.50 -37.64
CA LYS A 312 -6.86 21.86 -38.52
C LYS A 312 -5.43 22.34 -38.26
N ALA A 313 -5.26 23.56 -37.71
CA ALA A 313 -3.96 24.15 -37.42
C ALA A 313 -3.43 23.82 -36.00
N LEU A 314 -4.21 23.14 -35.15
CA LEU A 314 -3.78 22.82 -33.78
C LEU A 314 -2.64 21.81 -33.75
N ASP A 315 -1.60 22.13 -32.99
CA ASP A 315 -0.56 21.16 -32.63
C ASP A 315 -1.12 20.09 -31.65
N PRO A 316 -0.42 18.96 -31.43
CA PRO A 316 -0.92 17.88 -30.57
C PRO A 316 -1.20 18.29 -29.11
N ALA A 317 -0.47 19.27 -28.56
CA ALA A 317 -0.70 19.77 -27.21
C ALA A 317 -1.91 20.71 -27.16
N GLN A 318 -2.05 21.57 -28.16
CA GLN A 318 -3.18 22.48 -28.32
C GLN A 318 -4.49 21.71 -28.58
N ALA A 319 -4.46 20.67 -29.41
CA ALA A 319 -5.62 19.82 -29.68
C ALA A 319 -6.11 19.08 -28.41
N ARG A 320 -5.18 18.60 -27.57
CA ARG A 320 -5.52 17.99 -26.27
C ARG A 320 -6.13 19.00 -25.30
N ARG A 321 -5.62 20.23 -25.29
CA ARG A 321 -6.16 21.32 -24.45
C ARG A 321 -7.56 21.72 -24.90
N ALA A 322 -7.77 21.92 -26.21
CA ALA A 322 -9.07 22.20 -26.79
C ALA A 322 -10.11 21.11 -26.47
N LEU A 323 -9.70 19.84 -26.54
CA LEU A 323 -10.56 18.71 -26.17
C LEU A 323 -11.06 18.79 -24.71
N MET A 324 -10.18 19.17 -23.78
CA MET A 324 -10.52 19.34 -22.36
C MET A 324 -11.41 20.56 -22.12
N GLU A 325 -11.16 21.66 -22.83
CA GLU A 325 -11.98 22.87 -22.77
C GLU A 325 -13.41 22.59 -23.28
N ILE A 326 -13.56 21.89 -24.41
CA ILE A 326 -14.85 21.46 -24.96
C ILE A 326 -15.56 20.46 -24.01
N ALA A 327 -14.83 19.50 -23.45
CA ALA A 327 -15.38 18.53 -22.49
C ALA A 327 -15.92 19.20 -21.23
N THR A 328 -15.28 20.28 -20.80
CA THR A 328 -15.68 21.08 -19.65
C THR A 328 -16.90 21.94 -19.98
N ALA A 329 -16.91 22.61 -21.12
CA ALA A 329 -18.04 23.43 -21.58
C ALA A 329 -19.34 22.60 -21.70
N ARG A 330 -19.27 21.35 -22.17
CA ARG A 330 -20.43 20.43 -22.28
C ARG A 330 -21.13 20.12 -20.96
N ARG A 331 -20.51 20.42 -19.81
CA ARG A 331 -21.08 20.18 -18.48
C ARG A 331 -21.92 21.36 -17.98
N ASP A 332 -21.98 22.47 -18.72
CA ASP A 332 -22.80 23.62 -18.34
C ASP A 332 -24.30 23.31 -18.50
N PRO A 333 -25.09 23.35 -17.40
CA PRO A 333 -26.52 23.07 -17.44
C PRO A 333 -27.33 24.15 -18.18
N LYS A 334 -26.74 25.32 -18.47
CA LYS A 334 -27.41 26.46 -19.13
C LYS A 334 -27.36 26.41 -20.66
N LEU A 335 -26.68 25.42 -21.24
CA LEU A 335 -26.57 25.26 -22.69
C LEU A 335 -27.93 24.97 -23.34
N THR A 336 -28.23 25.69 -24.41
CA THR A 336 -29.34 25.38 -25.31
C THR A 336 -29.10 24.03 -26.02
N PRO A 337 -30.16 23.36 -26.52
CA PRO A 337 -30.01 22.13 -27.28
C PRO A 337 -29.09 22.27 -28.50
N GLU A 338 -29.13 23.42 -29.19
CA GLU A 338 -28.30 23.71 -30.36
C GLU A 338 -26.81 23.85 -29.99
N GLU A 339 -26.50 24.57 -28.92
CA GLU A 339 -25.12 24.70 -28.41
C GLU A 339 -24.56 23.35 -27.92
N ARG A 340 -25.43 22.52 -27.32
CA ARG A 340 -25.04 21.18 -26.85
C ARG A 340 -24.69 20.26 -28.02
N GLU A 341 -25.46 20.30 -29.12
CA GLU A 341 -25.13 19.51 -30.31
C GLU A 341 -23.90 20.06 -31.03
N ARG A 342 -23.75 21.39 -31.10
CA ARG A 342 -22.54 22.03 -31.65
C ARG A 342 -21.27 21.58 -30.91
N LEU A 343 -21.29 21.60 -29.57
CA LEU A 343 -20.17 21.11 -28.76
C LEU A 343 -19.93 19.60 -28.90
N ARG A 344 -20.98 18.82 -29.20
CA ARG A 344 -20.86 17.37 -29.44
C ARG A 344 -20.14 17.07 -30.76
N ILE A 345 -20.43 17.86 -31.80
CA ILE A 345 -19.77 17.77 -33.10
C ILE A 345 -18.30 18.19 -32.98
N LEU A 346 -18.05 19.38 -32.40
CA LEU A 346 -16.70 19.89 -32.12
C LEU A 346 -15.85 18.92 -31.31
N PHE A 347 -16.41 18.30 -30.27
CA PHE A 347 -15.71 17.31 -29.47
C PHE A 347 -15.27 16.10 -30.30
N ARG A 348 -16.11 15.65 -31.24
CA ARG A 348 -15.81 14.50 -32.09
C ARG A 348 -14.69 14.82 -33.06
N GLU A 349 -14.74 15.97 -33.73
CA GLU A 349 -13.73 16.39 -34.70
C GLU A 349 -12.34 16.53 -34.06
N VAL A 350 -12.26 17.19 -32.90
CA VAL A 350 -10.99 17.33 -32.17
C VAL A 350 -10.50 15.98 -31.65
N TYR A 351 -11.40 15.12 -31.20
CA TYR A 351 -11.05 13.78 -30.75
C TYR A 351 -10.46 12.92 -31.89
N ASP A 352 -11.09 12.92 -33.05
CA ASP A 352 -10.63 12.16 -34.22
C ASP A 352 -9.28 12.68 -34.73
N GLN A 353 -9.06 14.00 -34.70
CA GLN A 353 -7.78 14.61 -35.02
C GLN A 353 -6.67 14.19 -34.06
N VAL A 354 -6.93 14.20 -32.74
CA VAL A 354 -5.97 13.73 -31.72
C VAL A 354 -5.64 12.24 -31.91
N GLN A 355 -6.62 11.41 -32.28
CA GLN A 355 -6.37 9.99 -32.58
C GLN A 355 -5.58 9.80 -33.89
N GLY A 356 -5.83 10.62 -34.92
CA GLY A 356 -5.10 10.61 -36.18
C GLY A 356 -3.61 10.94 -36.00
N MET A 357 -3.30 11.98 -35.23
CA MET A 357 -1.91 12.35 -34.89
C MET A 357 -1.17 11.24 -34.13
N ARG A 358 -1.89 10.47 -33.30
CA ARG A 358 -1.31 9.34 -32.57
C ARG A 358 -0.91 8.19 -33.51
N LYS A 359 -1.69 7.95 -34.57
CA LYS A 359 -1.42 6.89 -35.55
C LYS A 359 -0.21 7.19 -36.43
N MET A 360 -0.04 8.44 -36.90
CA MET A 360 1.13 8.84 -37.72
C MET A 360 2.45 8.68 -36.95
N ARG A 361 2.47 9.04 -35.65
CA ARG A 361 3.68 8.89 -34.82
C ARG A 361 4.12 7.44 -34.61
N THR A 362 3.22 6.47 -34.81
CA THR A 362 3.52 5.03 -34.76
C THR A 362 3.95 4.44 -36.10
N SER A 363 3.56 5.04 -37.25
CA SER A 363 4.05 4.58 -38.56
C SER A 363 5.47 5.07 -38.84
N ASP A 364 5.83 6.27 -38.38
CA ASP A 364 7.19 6.83 -38.55
C ASP A 364 8.27 6.08 -37.75
N LEU A 365 7.87 5.17 -36.84
CA LEU A 365 8.77 4.31 -36.07
C LEU A 365 8.94 2.91 -36.68
N LEU A 366 8.27 2.60 -37.79
CA LEU A 366 8.29 1.29 -38.45
C LEU A 366 8.94 1.32 -39.85
N ASP A 367 9.33 2.50 -40.34
CA ASP A 367 9.99 2.69 -41.65
C ASP A 367 11.50 2.99 -41.55
N GLU A 368 12.10 2.90 -40.35
CA GLU A 368 13.56 2.85 -40.18
C GLU A 368 14.00 1.40 -39.87
N ASP A 369 14.11 0.58 -40.91
CA ASP A 369 14.94 -0.64 -40.94
C ASP A 369 15.54 -0.84 -42.35
#